data_AF-A0A0C2UVD4-F1
#
_entry.id   AF-A0A0C2UVD4-F1
#
_cell.length_a   1.000
_cell.length_b   1.000
_cell.length_c   1.000
_cell.angle_alpha   90.00
_cell.angle_beta   90.00
_cell.angle_gamma   90.00
#
_symmetry.space_group_name_H-M   'P 1'
#
loop_
_entity.id
_entity.type
_entity.pdbx_description
1 polymer ?
#
loop_
_entity_poly.entity_id
_entity_poly.type
_entity_poly.pdbx_seq_one_letter_code
_entity_poly.pdbx_strand_id
1 'polypeptide(L)' 'MLTVGIGEIQKNTAIFAHLAQAIEIVNRDKKALLTIVYLAQQLGIINLLAGKYQDRIPKTTLSIDEIKAIAMEKKYGL' A
#
# COMPACT_ATOMS: atom_id res chain seq x y z
N MET A 1 -3.95 -14.57 -8.69
CA MET A 1 -4.29 -14.81 -7.27
C MET A 1 -3.45 -15.97 -6.79
N LEU A 2 -2.77 -15.82 -5.65
CA LEU A 2 -1.90 -16.86 -5.09
C LEU A 2 -2.73 -17.76 -4.17
N THR A 3 -2.64 -19.08 -4.30
CA THR A 3 -3.38 -20.02 -3.44
C THR A 3 -2.40 -20.74 -2.50
N VAL A 4 -2.62 -20.63 -1.19
CA VAL A 4 -1.69 -21.12 -0.15
C VAL A 4 -2.42 -22.03 0.82
N GLY A 5 -1.78 -23.14 1.20
CA GLY A 5 -2.35 -24.06 2.19
C GLY A 5 -2.23 -23.50 3.61
N ILE A 6 -3.24 -23.74 4.46
CA ILE A 6 -3.18 -23.28 5.87
C ILE A 6 -1.94 -23.79 6.63
N GLY A 7 -1.50 -25.03 6.35
CA GLY A 7 -0.29 -25.59 6.96
C GLY A 7 1.02 -24.95 6.48
N GLU A 8 1.03 -24.32 5.30
CA GLU A 8 2.20 -23.57 4.81
C GLU A 8 2.28 -22.20 5.50
N ILE A 9 1.13 -21.55 5.72
CA ILE A 9 1.05 -20.29 6.45
C ILE A 9 1.50 -20.45 7.90
N GLN A 10 1.13 -21.56 8.54
CA GLN A 10 1.59 -21.86 9.90
C GLN A 10 3.12 -22.04 9.99
N LYS A 11 3.76 -22.51 8.90
CA LYS A 11 5.22 -22.71 8.85
C LYS A 11 5.97 -21.45 8.44
N ASN A 12 5.33 -20.56 7.68
CA ASN A 12 5.95 -19.36 7.14
C ASN A 12 4.97 -18.18 7.11
N THR A 13 4.86 -17.50 8.25
CA THR A 13 4.03 -16.29 8.39
C THR A 13 4.61 -15.07 7.66
N ALA A 14 5.89 -15.10 7.27
CA ALA A 14 6.54 -14.01 6.55
C ALA A 14 5.96 -13.81 5.13
N ILE A 15 5.19 -14.77 4.62
CA ILE A 15 4.45 -14.63 3.36
C ILE A 15 3.50 -13.41 3.36
N PHE A 16 3.01 -13.00 4.53
CA PHE A 16 2.15 -11.82 4.67
C PHE A 16 2.91 -10.49 4.60
N ALA A 17 4.22 -10.48 4.88
CA ALA A 17 5.04 -9.26 4.86
C ALA A 17 5.36 -8.78 3.43
N HIS A 18 5.38 -9.71 2.47
CA HIS A 18 5.68 -9.43 1.05
C HIS A 18 4.44 -9.59 0.15
N LEU A 19 3.25 -9.40 0.73
CA LEU A 19 1.99 -9.66 0.06
C LEU A 19 1.70 -8.57 -0.97
N ALA A 20 2.13 -8.77 -2.22
CA ALA A 20 1.87 -7.83 -3.32
C ALA A 20 0.50 -8.04 -4.00
N GLN A 21 -0.13 -9.20 -3.78
CA GLN A 21 -1.39 -9.60 -4.41
C GLN A 21 -2.24 -10.38 -3.42
N ALA A 22 -3.56 -10.42 -3.63
CA ALA A 22 -4.48 -11.17 -2.78
C ALA A 22 -4.12 -12.68 -2.74
N ILE A 23 -4.18 -13.24 -1.52
CA ILE A 23 -3.88 -14.65 -1.25
C ILE A 23 -5.17 -15.37 -0.84
N GLU A 24 -5.45 -16.49 -1.50
CA GLU A 24 -6.47 -17.44 -1.07
C GLU A 24 -5.87 -18.45 -0.10
N ILE A 25 -6.47 -18.57 1.07
CA ILE A 25 -6.12 -19.60 2.04
C ILE A 25 -7.06 -20.77 1.85
N VAL A 26 -6.50 -21.93 1.50
CA VAL A 26 -7.26 -23.15 1.26
C VAL A 26 -6.86 -24.25 2.25
N ASN A 27 -7.85 -25.08 2.59
CA ASN A 27 -7.58 -26.38 3.17
C ASN A 27 -7.27 -27.35 2.01
N ARG A 28 -6.01 -27.77 1.86
CA ARG A 28 -5.59 -28.66 0.77
C ARG A 28 -6.22 -30.05 0.86
N ASP A 29 -6.43 -30.57 2.08
CA ASP A 29 -7.00 -31.90 2.29
C ASP A 29 -8.48 -31.93 1.91
N LYS A 30 -9.21 -30.88 2.27
CA LYS A 30 -10.65 -30.75 2.00
C LYS A 30 -10.95 -30.02 0.69
N LYS A 31 -9.93 -29.59 -0.06
CA LYS A 31 -10.02 -28.73 -1.26
C LYS A 31 -11.01 -27.57 -1.10
N ALA A 32 -11.07 -27.00 0.09
CA ALA A 32 -12.05 -25.98 0.46
C ALA A 32 -11.36 -24.64 0.68
N LEU A 33 -11.95 -23.58 0.12
CA LEU A 33 -11.55 -22.21 0.40
C LEU A 33 -11.93 -21.86 1.84
N LEU A 34 -10.96 -21.40 2.62
CA LEU A 34 -11.19 -20.98 4.00
C LEU A 34 -11.38 -19.47 4.09
N THR A 35 -10.49 -18.70 3.47
CA THR A 35 -10.56 -17.24 3.48
C THR A 35 -9.69 -16.62 2.40
N ILE A 36 -9.87 -15.33 2.14
CA ILE A 36 -9.06 -14.54 1.21
C ILE A 36 -8.45 -13.39 2.00
N VAL A 37 -7.13 -13.25 1.91
CA VAL A 37 -6.36 -12.20 2.57
C VAL A 37 -5.94 -11.17 1.54
N TYR A 38 -6.34 -9.92 1.78
CA TYR A 38 -5.95 -8.77 0.98
C TYR A 38 -4.85 -7.99 1.69
N LEU A 39 -3.94 -7.41 0.92
CA LEU A 39 -3.04 -6.40 1.46
C LEU A 39 -3.92 -5.23 1.92
N ALA A 40 -3.84 -4.89 3.20
CA ALA A 40 -4.34 -3.61 3.65
C ALA A 40 -3.50 -2.55 2.92
N GLN A 41 -4.07 -1.95 1.88
CA GLN A 41 -3.45 -0.79 1.25
C GLN A 41 -3.26 0.21 2.39
N GLN A 42 -2.00 0.52 2.72
CA GLN A 42 -1.70 1.70 3.51
C GLN A 42 -2.18 2.88 2.66
N LEU A 43 -3.46 3.22 2.80
CA LEU A 43 -3.95 4.54 2.49
C LEU A 43 -3.09 5.44 3.36
N GLY A 44 -2.13 6.11 2.72
CA GLY A 44 -1.23 7.02 3.41
C GLY A 44 -2.09 7.90 4.30
N ILE A 45 -1.76 7.92 5.60
CA ILE A 45 -2.51 8.66 6.62
C ILE A 45 -2.72 10.12 6.18
N ILE A 46 -1.87 10.63 5.29
CA ILE A 46 -2.00 11.88 4.54
C ILE A 46 -3.40 12.07 3.92
N ASN A 47 -3.95 11.09 3.22
CA ASN A 47 -5.28 11.22 2.60
C ASN A 47 -6.38 11.33 3.66
N LEU A 48 -6.25 10.57 4.75
CA LEU A 48 -7.18 10.63 5.89
C LEU A 48 -7.06 11.98 6.64
N LEU A 49 -5.84 12.46 6.85
CA LEU A 49 -5.53 13.73 7.51
C LEU A 49 -5.88 14.95 6.66
N ALA A 50 -5.83 14.81 5.33
CA ALA A 50 -6.12 15.91 4.42
C ALA A 50 -7.58 16.35 4.49
N GLY A 51 -8.52 15.46 4.87
CA GLY A 51 -9.93 15.79 5.09
C GLY A 51 -10.52 16.61 3.94
N LYS A 52 -11.04 17.81 4.24
CA LYS A 52 -11.60 18.76 3.27
C LYS A 52 -10.60 19.25 2.20
N TYR A 53 -9.31 19.06 2.40
CA TYR A 53 -8.24 19.55 1.54
C TYR A 53 -7.65 18.46 0.63
N GLN A 54 -8.14 17.21 0.66
CA GLN A 54 -7.57 16.12 -0.14
C GLN A 54 -7.54 16.48 -1.64
N ASP A 55 -8.58 17.14 -2.14
CA ASP A 55 -8.72 17.48 -3.56
C ASP A 55 -8.02 18.80 -3.92
N ARG A 56 -7.47 19.51 -2.93
CA ARG A 56 -6.79 20.80 -3.13
C ARG A 56 -5.28 20.68 -3.31
N ILE A 57 -4.70 19.52 -3.00
CA ILE A 57 -3.27 19.28 -3.20
C ILE A 57 -3.10 18.65 -4.59
N PRO A 58 -2.65 19.39 -5.61
CA PRO A 58 -2.32 18.79 -6.89
C PRO A 58 -1.23 17.76 -6.67
N LYS A 59 -1.49 16.52 -7.09
CA LYS A 59 -0.48 15.44 -7.07
C LYS A 59 0.67 15.91 -7.95
N THR A 60 1.83 16.12 -7.34
CA THR A 60 3.04 16.52 -8.04
C THR A 60 3.95 15.30 -8.16
N THR A 61 4.53 15.12 -9.34
CA THR A 61 5.56 14.11 -9.60
C THR A 61 6.94 14.58 -9.14
N LEU A 62 7.05 15.85 -8.72
CA LEU A 62 8.29 16.46 -8.30
C LEU A 62 8.73 15.95 -6.93
N SER A 63 10.02 15.69 -6.81
CA SER A 63 10.69 15.40 -5.55
C SER A 63 10.65 16.61 -4.61
N ILE A 64 10.82 16.37 -3.31
CA ILE A 64 10.84 17.43 -2.29
C ILE A 64 11.93 18.47 -2.60
N ASP A 65 13.06 18.06 -3.16
CA ASP A 65 14.17 18.96 -3.47
C ASP A 65 13.86 19.88 -4.65
N GLU A 66 13.17 19.36 -5.68
CA GLU A 66 12.67 20.18 -6.80
C GLU A 66 11.61 21.18 -6.32
N ILE A 67 10.72 20.77 -5.41
CA ILE A 67 9.71 21.66 -4.83
C ILE A 67 10.37 22.79 -4.03
N LYS A 68 11.44 22.49 -3.27
CA LYS A 68 12.20 23.50 -2.53
C LYS A 68 12.90 24.48 -3.47
N ALA A 69 13.48 24.00 -4.57
CA ALA A 69 14.14 24.84 -5.55
C ALA A 69 13.16 25.85 -6.18
N ILE A 70 12.00 25.37 -6.65
CA ILE A 70 10.93 26.22 -7.22
C ILE A 70 10.40 27.22 -6.18
N ALA A 71 10.25 26.80 -4.93
CA ALA A 71 9.79 27.70 -3.86
C ALA A 71 10.82 28.79 -3.54
N MET A 72 12.12 28.47 -3.58
CA MET A 72 13.19 29.46 -3.42
C MET A 72 13.25 30.42 -4.61
N GLU A 73 13.14 29.91 -5.84
CA GLU A 73 13.06 30.72 -7.07
C GLU A 73 11.88 31.71 -7.01
N LYS A 74 10.68 31.25 -6.65
CA LYS A 74 9.50 32.13 -6.51
C LYS A 74 9.61 33.14 -5.38
N LYS A 75 10.27 32.79 -4.27
CA LYS A 75 10.38 33.67 -3.10
C LYS A 75 11.47 34.73 -3.26
N TYR A 76 12.57 34.38 -3.93
CA TYR A 76 13.76 35.22 -4.03
C TYR A 76 14.04 35.72 -5.46
N GLY A 77 13.28 35.27 -6.46
CA GLY A 77 13.31 35.78 -7.84
C GLY A 77 14.61 35.50 -8.60
N LEU A 78 15.29 34.40 -8.31
CA LEU A 78 16.53 34.00 -8.97
C LEU A 78 16.28 33.35 -10.32
#